data_AF-A0A1F2P7P6-F1
#
_entry.id   AF-A0A1F2P7P6-F1
#
_cell.length_a   1.000
_cell.length_b   1.000
_cell.length_c   1.000
_cell.angle_alpha   90.00
_cell.angle_beta   90.00
_cell.angle_gamma   90.00
#
_symmetry.space_group_name_H-M   'P 1'
#
loop_
_entity.id
_entity.type
_entity.pdbx_description
1 polymer ?
#
loop_
_entity_poly.entity_id
_entity_poly.type
_entity_poly.pdbx_seq_one_letter_code
_entity_poly.pdbx_strand_id
1 'polypeptide(L)'
;MNRSPFMQKLYEILADRPLFLNATEERRNKLKDVIEFFDRQIADNLVYELYFKEKFAEVVSKHLKAVNYDRWSELYWKRELEGDLKPEEEKELKDLENENLKTIIEVVKAIKSDREIMELIEKIKGHEWVRLVEG
;
A
#
# COMPACT_ATOMS: atom_id res chain seq x y z
N MET A 1 -18.70 -15.16 1.82
CA MET A 1 -19.16 -13.88 1.24
C MET A 1 -18.35 -13.62 -0.03
N ASN A 2 -18.96 -13.64 -1.22
CA ASN A 2 -18.26 -13.19 -2.43
C ASN A 2 -18.10 -11.67 -2.37
N ARG A 3 -16.87 -11.19 -2.20
CA ARG A 3 -16.57 -9.75 -2.32
C ARG A 3 -16.72 -9.36 -3.79
N SER A 4 -17.13 -8.12 -4.06
CA SER A 4 -17.26 -7.65 -5.44
C SER A 4 -15.88 -7.64 -6.14
N PRO A 5 -15.81 -7.83 -7.47
CA PRO A 5 -14.55 -7.75 -8.23
C PRO A 5 -13.78 -6.44 -7.99
N PHE A 6 -14.50 -5.35 -7.72
CA PHE A 6 -13.93 -4.07 -7.34
C PHE A 6 -13.13 -4.14 -6.04
N MET A 7 -13.72 -4.73 -4.98
CA MET A 7 -13.05 -4.85 -3.69
C MET A 7 -11.84 -5.78 -3.77
N GLN A 8 -11.92 -6.84 -4.58
CA GLN A 8 -10.76 -7.71 -4.80
C GLN A 8 -9.58 -6.94 -5.38
N LYS A 9 -9.80 -6.20 -6.47
CA LYS A 9 -8.76 -5.37 -7.11
C LYS A 9 -8.20 -4.30 -6.17
N LEU A 10 -9.05 -3.73 -5.31
CA LEU A 10 -8.63 -2.79 -4.28
C LEU A 10 -7.61 -3.42 -3.32
N TYR A 11 -7.89 -4.63 -2.81
CA TYR A 11 -6.99 -5.33 -1.90
C TYR A 11 -5.70 -5.77 -2.58
N GLU A 12 -5.74 -6.18 -3.85
CA GLU A 12 -4.53 -6.47 -4.63
C GLU A 12 -3.62 -5.24 -4.70
N ILE A 13 -4.16 -4.09 -5.14
CA ILE A 13 -3.42 -2.82 -5.20
C ILE A 13 -2.83 -2.43 -3.84
N LEU A 14 -3.56 -2.69 -2.76
CA LEU A 14 -3.11 -2.41 -1.39
C LEU A 14 -2.00 -3.38 -0.95
N ALA A 15 -2.09 -4.67 -1.26
CA ALA A 15 -1.13 -5.70 -0.87
C ALA A 15 0.21 -5.60 -1.62
N ASP A 16 0.19 -5.18 -2.88
CA ASP A 16 1.39 -5.02 -3.70
C ASP A 16 2.38 -4.00 -3.11
N ARG A 17 1.87 -2.94 -2.48
CA ARG A 17 2.70 -1.87 -1.91
C ARG A 17 3.59 -2.34 -0.75
N PRO A 18 3.07 -2.90 0.35
CA PRO A 18 3.90 -3.37 1.44
C PRO A 18 4.85 -4.48 0.97
N LEU A 19 4.45 -5.36 0.04
CA LEU A 19 5.36 -6.36 -0.54
C LEU A 19 6.57 -5.70 -1.22
N PHE A 20 6.33 -4.68 -2.05
CA PHE A 20 7.39 -3.89 -2.65
C PHE A 20 8.23 -3.12 -1.62
N LEU A 21 7.60 -2.39 -0.70
CA LEU A 21 8.29 -1.53 0.27
C LEU A 21 9.18 -2.33 1.25
N ASN A 22 8.77 -3.55 1.58
CA ASN A 22 9.45 -4.41 2.54
C ASN A 22 10.46 -5.37 1.90
N ALA A 23 10.69 -5.29 0.58
CA ALA A 23 11.56 -6.21 -0.13
C ALA A 23 13.03 -6.16 0.30
N THR A 24 13.55 -4.99 0.65
CA THR A 24 14.94 -4.82 1.13
C THR A 24 14.98 -4.06 2.44
N GLU A 25 16.00 -4.33 3.26
CA GLU A 25 16.20 -3.64 4.53
C GLU A 25 16.46 -2.14 4.33
N GLU A 26 17.27 -1.78 3.33
CA GLU A 26 17.54 -0.38 2.98
C GLU A 26 16.25 0.38 2.66
N ARG A 27 15.39 -0.19 1.80
CA ARG A 27 14.11 0.42 1.42
C ARG A 27 13.18 0.56 2.61
N ARG A 28 13.08 -0.49 3.44
CA ARG A 28 12.27 -0.50 4.66
C ARG A 28 12.68 0.61 5.63
N ASN A 29 13.98 0.78 5.84
CA ASN A 29 14.51 1.81 6.74
C ASN A 29 14.28 3.21 6.18
N LYS A 30 14.52 3.42 4.87
CA LYS A 30 14.36 4.72 4.20
C LYS A 30 12.89 5.16 4.12
N LEU A 31 11.96 4.22 4.01
CA LEU A 31 10.53 4.50 3.81
C LEU A 31 9.68 4.12 5.01
N LYS A 32 10.28 4.04 6.20
CA LYS A 32 9.61 3.65 7.44
C LYS A 32 8.32 4.45 7.67
N ASP A 33 8.36 5.77 7.51
CA ASP A 33 7.19 6.64 7.71
C ASP A 33 6.05 6.37 6.71
N VAL A 34 6.40 5.96 5.48
CA VAL A 34 5.43 5.61 4.44
C VAL A 34 4.78 4.27 4.76
N ILE A 35 5.60 3.29 5.17
CA ILE A 35 5.13 1.96 5.61
C ILE A 35 4.23 2.10 6.84
N GLU A 36 4.69 2.81 7.87
CA GLU A 36 3.93 3.00 9.10
C GLU A 36 2.62 3.73 8.85
N PHE A 37 2.61 4.74 7.97
CA PHE A 37 1.36 5.38 7.58
C PHE A 37 0.41 4.40 6.88
N PHE A 38 0.91 3.59 5.96
CA PHE A 38 0.11 2.60 5.27
C PHE A 38 -0.47 1.58 6.26
N ASP A 39 0.37 0.99 7.10
CA ASP A 39 -0.04 -0.04 8.05
C ASP A 39 -1.04 0.52 9.07
N ARG A 40 -0.69 1.63 9.73
CA ARG A 40 -1.46 2.18 10.86
C ARG A 40 -2.66 3.02 10.49
N GLN A 41 -2.67 3.62 9.29
CA GLN A 41 -3.71 4.54 8.88
C GLN A 41 -4.57 4.00 7.74
N ILE A 42 -4.05 3.07 6.94
CA ILE A 42 -4.82 2.49 5.83
C ILE A 42 -5.22 1.06 6.17
N ALA A 43 -4.27 0.15 6.42
CA ALA A 43 -4.57 -1.26 6.64
C ALA A 43 -5.42 -1.49 7.90
N ASP A 44 -5.05 -0.91 9.04
CA ASP A 44 -5.81 -1.04 10.29
C ASP A 44 -7.26 -0.53 10.12
N ASN A 45 -7.44 0.65 9.51
CA ASN A 45 -8.78 1.21 9.29
C ASN A 45 -9.63 0.41 8.30
N LEU A 46 -9.03 -0.22 7.28
CA LEU A 46 -9.74 -1.14 6.39
C LEU A 46 -10.22 -2.41 7.11
N VAL A 47 -9.48 -2.87 8.12
CA VAL A 47 -9.93 -3.99 8.97
C VAL A 47 -11.11 -3.57 9.82
N TYR A 48 -11.04 -2.40 10.47
CA TYR A 48 -12.13 -1.88 11.30
C TYR A 48 -13.39 -1.54 10.50
N GLU A 49 -13.25 -1.10 9.26
CA GLU A 49 -14.36 -0.86 8.35
C GLU A 49 -15.27 -2.09 8.19
N LEU A 50 -14.69 -3.30 8.22
CA LEU A 50 -15.46 -4.56 8.14
C LEU A 50 -16.48 -4.70 9.29
N TYR A 51 -16.23 -4.04 10.42
CA TYR A 51 -17.08 -4.05 11.61
C TYR A 51 -18.02 -2.84 11.67
N PHE A 52 -17.52 -1.65 11.31
CA PHE A 52 -18.28 -0.40 11.46
C PHE A 52 -19.08 0.01 10.23
N LYS A 53 -18.92 -0.68 9.09
CA LYS A 53 -19.61 -0.40 7.82
C LYS A 53 -19.45 1.04 7.33
N GLU A 54 -18.34 1.68 7.67
CA GLU A 54 -17.93 2.96 7.10
C GLU A 54 -17.59 2.78 5.61
N LYS A 55 -17.51 3.87 4.84
CA LYS A 55 -17.16 3.82 3.40
C LYS A 55 -15.67 4.07 3.14
N PHE A 56 -14.81 3.66 4.06
CA PHE A 56 -13.39 4.00 4.04
C PHE A 56 -12.67 3.47 2.80
N ALA A 57 -12.88 2.19 2.46
CA ALA A 57 -12.35 1.56 1.26
C ALA A 57 -12.78 2.29 -0.02
N GLU A 58 -14.05 2.70 -0.09
CA GLU A 58 -14.59 3.44 -1.24
C GLU A 58 -13.89 4.79 -1.41
N VAL A 59 -13.72 5.56 -0.33
CA VAL A 59 -13.08 6.89 -0.39
C VAL A 59 -11.58 6.76 -0.67
N VAL A 60 -10.87 5.85 0.00
CA VAL A 60 -9.43 5.62 -0.23
C VAL A 60 -9.17 5.18 -1.67
N SER A 61 -10.03 4.33 -2.24
CA SER A 61 -9.87 3.82 -3.61
C SER A 61 -9.73 4.91 -4.67
N LYS A 62 -10.31 6.11 -4.44
CA LYS A 62 -10.25 7.26 -5.35
C LYS A 62 -8.81 7.78 -5.57
N HIS A 63 -7.93 7.53 -4.60
CA HIS A 63 -6.53 7.98 -4.63
C HIS A 63 -5.55 6.90 -5.03
N LEU A 64 -5.96 5.64 -4.97
CA LEU A 64 -5.05 4.53 -5.19
C LEU A 64 -4.67 4.40 -6.66
N LYS A 65 -3.37 4.22 -6.87
CA LYS A 65 -2.78 3.87 -8.17
C LYS A 65 -2.03 2.56 -8.05
N ALA A 66 -2.28 1.63 -8.96
CA ALA A 66 -1.56 0.36 -9.00
C ALA A 66 -0.06 0.61 -9.23
N VAL A 67 0.76 -0.22 -8.59
CA VAL A 67 2.18 -0.35 -8.90
C VAL A 67 2.37 -1.54 -9.83
N ASN A 68 3.45 -1.58 -10.60
CA ASN A 68 3.75 -2.74 -11.42
C ASN A 68 4.53 -3.77 -10.59
N TYR A 69 3.86 -4.38 -9.61
CA TYR A 69 4.48 -5.31 -8.68
C TYR A 69 4.86 -6.62 -9.34
N ASP A 70 3.96 -7.23 -10.12
CA ASP A 70 4.20 -8.53 -10.75
C ASP A 70 5.49 -8.53 -11.57
N ARG A 71 5.62 -7.57 -12.50
CA ARG A 71 6.81 -7.47 -13.35
C ARG A 71 8.07 -7.10 -12.56
N TRP A 72 7.94 -6.19 -11.59
CA TRP A 72 9.06 -5.84 -10.72
C TRP A 72 9.54 -7.07 -9.93
N SER A 73 8.61 -7.87 -9.39
CA SER A 73 8.92 -9.04 -8.57
C SER A 73 9.58 -10.15 -9.39
N GLU A 74 9.14 -10.36 -10.63
CA GLU A 74 9.74 -11.29 -11.57
C GLU A 74 11.22 -10.96 -11.80
N LEU A 75 11.52 -9.70 -12.16
CA LEU A 75 12.89 -9.24 -12.41
C LEU A 75 13.73 -9.23 -11.14
N TYR A 76 13.16 -8.80 -10.02
CA TYR A 76 13.83 -8.78 -8.72
C TYR A 76 14.26 -10.20 -8.33
N TRP A 77 13.34 -11.16 -8.32
CA TRP A 77 13.67 -12.53 -7.93
C TRP A 77 14.57 -13.23 -8.94
N LYS A 78 14.42 -12.95 -10.24
CA LYS A 78 15.35 -13.44 -11.25
C LYS A 78 16.78 -12.98 -10.94
N ARG A 79 16.98 -11.69 -10.61
CA ARG A 79 18.29 -11.17 -10.19
C ARG A 79 18.82 -11.87 -8.95
N GLU A 80 18.01 -12.01 -7.90
CA GLU A 80 18.45 -12.58 -6.63
C GLU A 80 18.73 -14.09 -6.70
N LEU A 81 18.04 -14.84 -7.57
CA LEU A 81 18.14 -16.29 -7.67
C LEU A 81 19.10 -16.77 -8.77
N GLU A 82 19.08 -16.11 -9.93
CA GLU A 82 19.85 -16.52 -11.12
C GLU A 82 21.15 -15.72 -11.29
N GLY A 83 21.29 -14.59 -10.58
CA GLY A 83 22.52 -13.80 -10.50
C GLY A 83 22.65 -12.70 -11.58
N ASP A 84 22.32 -13.00 -12.83
CA ASP A 84 22.54 -12.06 -13.95
C ASP A 84 21.24 -11.71 -14.70
N LEU A 85 20.89 -10.42 -14.69
CA LEU A 85 19.90 -9.83 -15.59
C LEU A 85 20.59 -9.33 -16.86
N LYS A 86 19.85 -9.31 -17.98
CA LYS A 86 20.32 -8.60 -19.17
C LYS A 86 20.39 -7.09 -18.90
N PRO A 87 21.27 -6.32 -19.57
CA PRO A 87 21.35 -4.87 -19.38
C PRO A 87 20.01 -4.13 -19.54
N GLU A 88 19.15 -4.61 -20.44
CA GLU A 88 17.81 -4.07 -20.65
C GLU A 88 16.88 -4.37 -19.45
N GLU A 89 16.98 -5.57 -18.89
CA GLU A 89 16.21 -6.01 -17.71
C GLU A 89 16.66 -5.28 -16.44
N GLU A 90 17.96 -5.01 -16.28
CA GLU A 90 18.46 -4.19 -15.17
C GLU A 90 17.95 -2.76 -15.24
N LYS A 91 17.93 -2.19 -16.45
CA LYS A 91 17.38 -0.85 -16.67
C LYS A 91 15.88 -0.83 -16.37
N GLU A 92 15.14 -1.81 -16.89
CA GLU A 92 13.72 -1.97 -16.62
C GLU A 92 13.44 -2.09 -15.11
N LEU A 93 14.21 -2.91 -14.39
CA LEU A 93 14.07 -3.08 -12.95
C LEU A 93 14.27 -1.75 -12.20
N LYS A 94 15.30 -0.96 -12.56
CA LYS A 94 15.54 0.36 -11.95
C LYS A 94 14.42 1.35 -12.27
N ASP A 95 13.93 1.36 -13.50
CA ASP A 95 12.84 2.24 -13.91
C ASP A 95 11.55 1.88 -13.14
N LEU A 96 11.22 0.59 -13.04
CA LEU A 96 10.10 0.09 -12.25
C LEU A 96 10.22 0.43 -10.75
N GLU A 97 11.42 0.33 -10.17
CA GLU A 97 11.65 0.71 -8.78
C GLU A 97 11.37 2.19 -8.55
N ASN A 98 11.88 3.06 -9.44
CA ASN A 98 11.68 4.50 -9.34
C ASN A 98 10.21 4.88 -9.54
N GLU A 99 9.54 4.30 -10.53
CA GLU A 99 8.13 4.54 -10.82
C GLU A 99 7.25 4.07 -9.66
N ASN A 100 7.41 2.83 -9.20
CA ASN A 100 6.64 2.27 -8.09
C ASN A 100 6.81 3.11 -6.81
N LEU A 101 8.05 3.51 -6.48
CA LEU A 101 8.33 4.39 -5.34
C LEU A 101 7.63 5.74 -5.47
N LYS A 102 7.75 6.38 -6.63
CA LYS A 102 7.11 7.67 -6.90
C LYS A 102 5.60 7.56 -6.74
N THR A 103 4.98 6.55 -7.34
CA THR A 103 3.54 6.29 -7.26
C THR A 103 3.09 6.10 -5.82
N ILE A 104 3.78 5.28 -5.03
CA ILE A 104 3.43 5.04 -3.62
C ILE A 104 3.50 6.34 -2.80
N ILE A 105 4.57 7.11 -2.97
CA ILE A 105 4.76 8.38 -2.24
C ILE A 105 3.66 9.38 -2.62
N GLU A 106 3.31 9.49 -3.90
CA GLU A 106 2.22 10.35 -4.37
C GLU A 106 0.86 9.93 -3.78
N VAL A 107 0.56 8.62 -3.77
CA VAL A 107 -0.67 8.08 -3.19
C VAL A 107 -0.76 8.43 -1.70
N VAL A 108 0.32 8.19 -0.94
CA VAL A 108 0.34 8.52 0.50
C VAL A 108 0.17 10.02 0.75
N LYS A 109 0.81 10.87 -0.05
CA LYS A 109 0.63 12.33 0.03
C LYS A 109 -0.82 12.73 -0.26
N ALA A 110 -1.41 12.18 -1.33
CA ALA A 110 -2.79 12.49 -1.70
C ALA A 110 -3.78 12.09 -0.58
N ILE A 111 -3.62 10.89 -0.01
CA ILE A 111 -4.44 10.41 1.11
C ILE A 111 -4.27 11.31 2.34
N LYS A 112 -3.04 11.68 2.72
CA LYS A 112 -2.77 12.59 3.85
C LYS A 112 -3.39 13.97 3.67
N SER A 113 -3.55 14.44 2.43
CA SER A 113 -4.14 15.73 2.10
C SER A 113 -5.65 15.68 1.89
N ASP A 114 -6.26 14.49 1.87
CA ASP A 114 -7.70 14.34 1.72
C ASP A 114 -8.40 14.43 3.08
N ARG A 115 -9.16 15.51 3.26
CA ARG A 115 -9.85 15.78 4.53
C ARG A 115 -10.92 14.74 4.86
N GLU A 116 -11.65 14.23 3.86
CA GLU A 116 -12.70 13.22 4.07
C GLU A 116 -12.08 11.92 4.60
N ILE A 117 -10.93 11.50 4.04
CA ILE A 117 -10.20 10.32 4.52
C ILE A 117 -9.71 10.54 5.95
N MET A 118 -9.11 11.69 6.25
CA MET A 118 -8.59 11.96 7.59
C MET A 118 -9.70 12.00 8.65
N GLU A 119 -10.86 12.61 8.35
CA GLU A 119 -12.03 12.61 9.23
C GLU A 119 -12.57 11.19 9.47
N LEU A 120 -12.59 10.33 8.44
CA LEU A 120 -12.99 8.93 8.58
C LEU A 120 -12.02 8.13 9.46
N ILE A 121 -10.71 8.36 9.32
CA ILE A 121 -9.69 7.73 10.18
C ILE A 121 -9.91 8.13 11.64
N GLU A 122 -10.11 9.42 11.91
CA GLU A 122 -10.38 9.91 13.26
C GLU A 122 -11.66 9.31 13.84
N LYS A 123 -12.72 9.21 13.04
CA LYS A 123 -14.00 8.60 13.44
C LYS A 123 -13.82 7.12 13.81
N ILE A 124 -13.14 6.34 12.98
CA ILE A 124 -12.90 4.91 13.23
C ILE A 124 -12.05 4.74 14.50
N LYS A 125 -10.94 5.48 14.62
CA LYS A 125 -10.06 5.41 15.79
C LYS A 125 -10.69 5.95 17.07
N GLY A 126 -11.64 6.88 16.95
CA GLY A 126 -12.41 7.39 18.08
C GLY A 126 -13.39 6.38 18.67
N HIS A 127 -13.71 5.30 17.96
CA HIS A 127 -14.61 4.26 18.43
C HIS A 127 -14.06 3.60 19.71
N GLU A 128 -14.90 3.44 20.73
CA GLU A 128 -14.50 2.93 22.05
C GLU A 128 -13.79 1.58 21.96
N TRP A 129 -14.32 0.67 21.14
CA TRP A 129 -13.71 -0.64 20.92
C TRP A 129 -12.32 -0.57 20.26
N VAL A 130 -12.11 0.37 19.34
CA VAL A 130 -10.78 0.53 18.70
C VAL A 130 -9.78 1.04 19.73
N ARG A 131 -10.14 2.07 20.51
CA ARG A 131 -9.31 2.56 21.62
C ARG A 131 -8.97 1.48 22.64
N LEU A 132 -9.92 0.59 22.95
CA LEU A 132 -9.67 -0.52 23.87
C LEU A 132 -8.67 -1.54 23.32
N VAL A 133 -8.71 -1.81 22.01
CA VAL A 133 -7.87 -2.83 21.36
C VAL A 133 -6.48 -2.29 20.99
N GLU A 134 -6.39 -1.03 20.55
CA GLU A 134 -5.13 -0.41 20.13
C GLU A 134 -4.32 0.17 21.32
N GLY A 135 -4.96 0.44 22.46
CA GLY A 135 -4.32 0.99 23.67
C GLY A 135 -4.13 2.50 23.62
#